data_AF-A0A0A2MK68-F1
#
_entry.id   AF-A0A0A2MK68-F1
#
_cell.length_a   1.000
_cell.length_b   1.000
_cell.length_c   1.000
_cell.angle_alpha   90.00
_cell.angle_beta   90.00
_cell.angle_gamma   90.00
#
_symmetry.space_group_name_H-M   'P 1'
#
loop_
_entity.id
_entity.type
_entity.pdbx_description
1 polymer ?
#
loop_
_entity_poly.entity_id
_entity_poly.type
_entity_poly.pdbx_seq_one_letter_code
_entity_poly.pdbx_strand_id
1 'polypeptide(L)'
;MNFKILIFFIVLFPFQCGKTPEIKTGEIYQCVIFQWSKNFEGNDTRKVIAIDKEGRVICENKVVAKLNKYSLAKSFSNLIEREKLVKIEADNNPPPMSTIPENGKKVVSVNLTNVNDIANEEKFANKSHYLWKKVYDVSFRDIDLYKYLSDEDSKIISDILE
;
A
#
# COMPACT_ATOMS: atom_id res chain seq x y z
N MET A 1 -16.73 -24.67 69.90
CA MET A 1 -17.95 -25.03 69.14
C MET A 1 -18.36 -23.83 68.31
N ASN A 2 -18.73 -24.08 67.05
CA ASN A 2 -19.24 -23.15 66.02
C ASN A 2 -18.17 -22.45 65.15
N PHE A 3 -17.69 -23.25 64.20
CA PHE A 3 -17.22 -22.87 62.87
C PHE A 3 -18.16 -21.86 62.19
N LYS A 4 -17.59 -20.87 61.50
CA LYS A 4 -17.97 -20.49 60.13
C LYS A 4 -16.83 -19.66 59.53
N ILE A 5 -15.95 -20.37 58.83
CA ILE A 5 -14.94 -19.82 57.94
C ILE A 5 -15.67 -19.25 56.73
N LEU A 6 -15.59 -17.93 56.53
CA LEU A 6 -16.08 -17.28 55.32
C LEU A 6 -14.88 -17.02 54.42
N ILE A 7 -14.54 -18.00 53.58
CA ILE A 7 -13.60 -17.86 52.48
C ILE A 7 -14.33 -17.07 51.38
N PHE A 8 -13.97 -15.80 51.20
CA PHE A 8 -14.31 -15.07 49.98
C PHE A 8 -13.28 -15.41 48.91
N PHE A 9 -13.64 -16.37 48.06
CA PHE A 9 -12.99 -16.64 46.79
C PHE A 9 -13.25 -15.44 45.85
N ILE A 10 -12.29 -14.53 45.71
CA ILE A 10 -12.27 -13.58 44.59
C ILE A 10 -11.31 -14.17 43.55
N VAL A 11 -11.87 -15.01 42.68
CA VAL A 11 -11.18 -15.47 41.46
C VAL A 11 -11.30 -14.37 40.41
N LEU A 12 -10.14 -13.79 40.10
CA LEU A 12 -9.63 -13.41 38.77
C LEU A 12 -10.66 -12.97 37.72
N PHE A 13 -10.58 -11.69 37.36
CA PHE A 13 -10.37 -11.37 35.95
C PHE A 13 -9.07 -10.57 35.87
N PRO A 14 -7.96 -11.12 35.33
CA PRO A 14 -7.00 -10.23 34.70
C PRO A 14 -7.82 -9.50 33.63
N PHE A 15 -7.89 -8.18 33.71
CA PHE A 15 -8.16 -7.40 32.52
C PHE A 15 -7.17 -7.91 31.47
N GLN A 16 -7.65 -8.77 30.57
CA GLN A 16 -7.15 -8.79 29.22
C GLN A 16 -7.35 -7.34 28.79
N CYS A 17 -6.30 -6.53 29.00
CA CYS A 17 -6.04 -5.36 28.20
C CYS A 17 -6.11 -5.94 26.79
N GLY A 18 -7.30 -5.81 26.18
CA GLY A 18 -7.56 -6.28 24.86
C GLY A 18 -6.42 -5.69 24.07
N LYS A 19 -5.55 -6.56 23.57
CA LYS A 19 -4.68 -6.15 22.49
C LYS A 19 -5.64 -5.50 21.51
N THR A 20 -5.58 -4.18 21.38
CA THR A 20 -6.11 -3.49 20.21
C THR A 20 -5.74 -4.41 19.07
N PRO A 21 -6.71 -4.93 18.29
CA PRO A 21 -6.40 -5.89 17.25
C PRO A 21 -5.22 -5.30 16.51
N GLU A 22 -4.07 -5.95 16.67
CA GLU A 22 -2.85 -5.56 16.00
C GLU A 22 -3.28 -5.68 14.55
N ILE A 23 -3.48 -4.53 13.90
CA ILE A 23 -3.88 -4.51 12.51
C ILE A 23 -2.70 -5.18 11.85
N LYS A 24 -2.82 -6.49 11.60
CA LYS A 24 -1.90 -7.23 10.77
C LYS A 24 -2.07 -6.58 9.41
N THR A 25 -1.30 -5.54 9.16
CA THR A 25 -0.84 -5.12 7.85
C THR A 25 -0.11 -6.36 7.29
N GLY A 26 -0.78 -7.38 6.75
CA GLY A 26 -1.99 -7.39 5.95
C GLY A 26 -1.46 -7.69 4.56
N GLU A 27 -1.36 -8.98 4.23
CA GLU A 27 -0.70 -9.45 3.02
C GLU A 27 -1.14 -8.60 1.81
N ILE A 28 -0.19 -8.05 1.07
CA ILE A 28 -0.49 -7.24 -0.11
C ILE A 28 -1.02 -8.18 -1.19
N TYR A 29 -2.21 -7.90 -1.69
CA TYR A 29 -2.73 -8.59 -2.85
C TYR A 29 -2.13 -8.02 -4.13
N GLN A 30 -2.13 -6.69 -4.22
CA GLN A 30 -1.67 -5.96 -5.38
C GLN A 30 -1.16 -4.59 -4.96
N CYS A 31 -0.07 -4.17 -5.58
CA CYS A 31 0.40 -2.80 -5.59
C CYS A 31 0.44 -2.31 -7.04
N VAL A 32 -0.18 -1.17 -7.32
CA VAL A 32 -0.11 -0.53 -8.65
C VAL A 32 0.63 0.79 -8.48
N ILE A 33 1.77 0.93 -9.16
CA ILE A 33 2.53 2.17 -9.20
C ILE A 33 2.31 2.78 -10.58
N PHE A 34 1.78 4.00 -10.58
CA PHE A 34 1.51 4.79 -11.77
C PHE A 34 2.40 6.03 -11.75
N GLN A 35 3.08 6.29 -12.86
CA GLN A 35 3.83 7.52 -13.08
C GLN A 35 3.34 8.19 -14.36
N TRP A 36 2.98 9.47 -14.25
CA TRP A 36 2.69 10.34 -15.39
C TRP A 36 3.61 11.54 -15.35
N SER A 37 4.44 11.69 -16.37
CA SER A 37 5.36 12.82 -16.52
C SER A 37 4.93 13.68 -17.70
N LYS A 38 5.09 15.00 -17.58
CA LYS A 38 4.89 15.95 -18.68
C LYS A 38 6.11 16.86 -18.76
N ASN A 39 6.83 16.82 -19.88
CA ASN A 39 8.03 17.64 -20.06
C ASN A 39 7.67 19.14 -20.15
N PHE A 40 8.66 20.02 -20.22
CA PHE A 40 8.43 21.47 -20.30
C PHE A 40 7.68 21.90 -21.58
N GLU A 41 7.82 21.15 -22.66
CA GLU A 41 7.16 21.38 -23.96
C GLU A 41 5.71 20.86 -23.97
N GLY A 42 5.30 20.11 -22.94
CA GLY A 42 3.97 19.55 -22.81
C GLY A 42 3.81 18.13 -23.33
N ASN A 43 4.87 17.49 -23.85
CA ASN A 43 4.86 16.08 -24.22
C ASN A 43 4.74 15.21 -22.98
N ASP A 44 3.85 14.22 -23.00
CA ASP A 44 3.57 13.37 -21.86
C ASP A 44 4.05 11.92 -22.03
N THR A 45 4.40 11.30 -20.91
CA THR A 45 4.73 9.87 -20.83
C THR A 45 4.04 9.26 -19.63
N ARG A 46 3.56 8.02 -19.79
CA ARG A 46 2.84 7.28 -18.75
C ARG A 46 3.47 5.91 -18.60
N LYS A 47 3.75 5.51 -17.36
CA LYS A 47 4.22 4.18 -17.03
C LYS A 47 3.35 3.61 -15.91
N VAL A 48 3.02 2.33 -16.02
CA VAL A 48 2.26 1.60 -15.01
C VAL A 48 2.97 0.29 -14.75
N ILE A 49 3.23 0.02 -13.47
CA ILE A 49 3.68 -1.29 -13.03
C ILE A 49 2.69 -1.82 -11.99
N ALA A 50 2.37 -3.11 -12.10
CA ALA A 50 1.59 -3.82 -11.11
C ALA A 50 2.46 -4.88 -10.46
N ILE A 51 2.44 -4.96 -9.14
CA ILE A 51 3.14 -5.96 -8.35
C ILE A 51 2.06 -6.82 -7.71
N ASP A 52 2.05 -8.12 -8.03
CA ASP A 52 1.06 -9.04 -7.47
C ASP A 52 1.48 -9.62 -6.10
N LYS A 53 0.58 -10.40 -5.50
CA LYS A 53 0.79 -11.06 -4.20
C LYS A 53 2.02 -11.98 -4.11
N GLU A 54 2.54 -12.45 -5.25
CA GLU A 54 3.75 -13.27 -5.30
C GLU A 54 5.02 -12.44 -5.54
N GLY A 55 4.89 -11.11 -5.56
CA GLY A 55 5.96 -10.17 -5.83
C GLY A 55 6.33 -10.06 -7.30
N ARG A 56 5.53 -10.62 -8.23
CA ARG A 56 5.82 -10.50 -9.67
C ARG A 56 5.52 -9.09 -10.14
N VAL A 57 6.49 -8.45 -10.78
CA VAL A 57 6.35 -7.12 -11.38
C VAL A 57 5.87 -7.29 -12.81
N ILE A 58 4.71 -6.72 -13.11
CA ILE A 58 4.03 -6.77 -14.40
C ILE A 58 4.06 -5.36 -15.00
N CYS A 59 4.65 -5.25 -16.18
CA CYS A 59 4.68 -4.02 -16.98
C CYS A 59 4.29 -4.40 -18.41
N GLU A 60 3.45 -3.60 -19.07
CA GLU A 60 3.00 -3.86 -20.45
C GLU A 60 2.49 -5.31 -20.68
N ASN A 61 1.73 -5.84 -19.72
CA ASN A 61 1.19 -7.21 -19.72
C ASN A 61 2.25 -8.34 -19.70
N LYS A 62 3.49 -8.05 -19.32
CA LYS A 62 4.57 -9.03 -19.18
C LYS A 62 5.14 -9.00 -17.76
N VAL A 63 5.49 -10.18 -17.25
CA VAL A 63 6.29 -10.27 -16.01
C VAL A 63 7.72 -9.88 -16.36
N VAL A 64 8.22 -8.80 -15.75
CA VAL A 64 9.55 -8.23 -16.03
C VAL A 64 10.54 -8.47 -14.89
N ALA A 65 10.06 -8.68 -13.68
CA ALA A 65 10.90 -8.96 -12.51
C ALA A 65 10.11 -9.70 -11.42
N LYS A 66 10.81 -10.15 -10.38
CA LYS A 66 10.20 -10.70 -9.17
C LYS A 66 10.89 -10.12 -7.95
N LEU A 67 10.10 -9.52 -7.07
CA LEU A 67 10.52 -8.88 -5.82
C LEU A 67 10.27 -9.83 -4.64
N ASN A 68 10.93 -9.56 -3.52
CA ASN A 68 10.70 -10.33 -2.30
C ASN A 68 9.38 -9.90 -1.65
N LYS A 69 8.37 -10.78 -1.71
CA LYS A 69 7.02 -10.47 -1.19
C LYS A 69 6.98 -10.10 0.30
N TYR A 70 7.88 -10.64 1.13
CA TYR A 70 7.95 -10.30 2.55
C TYR A 70 8.57 -8.92 2.78
N SER A 71 9.62 -8.58 2.01
CA SER A 71 10.22 -7.24 1.98
C SER A 71 9.19 -6.20 1.56
N LEU A 72 8.44 -6.49 0.49
CA LEU A 72 7.36 -5.61 0.00
C LEU A 72 6.24 -5.42 1.02
N ALA A 73 5.76 -6.51 1.64
CA ALA A 73 4.75 -6.45 2.70
C ALA A 73 5.16 -5.48 3.80
N LYS A 74 6.40 -5.61 4.28
CA LYS A 74 6.95 -4.70 5.30
C LYS A 74 7.08 -3.26 4.78
N SER A 75 7.59 -3.09 3.56
CA SER A 75 7.80 -1.77 2.94
C SER A 75 6.48 -0.99 2.79
N PHE A 76 5.43 -1.63 2.28
CA PHE A 76 4.14 -0.96 2.11
C PHE A 76 3.39 -0.77 3.43
N SER A 77 3.56 -1.66 4.40
CA SER A 77 3.06 -1.43 5.76
C SER A 77 3.70 -0.17 6.37
N ASN A 78 5.02 -0.03 6.24
CA ASN A 78 5.75 1.16 6.68
C ASN A 78 5.30 2.42 5.95
N LEU A 79 5.04 2.33 4.64
CA LEU A 79 4.53 3.45 3.85
C LEU A 79 3.16 3.91 4.39
N ILE A 80 2.23 2.97 4.60
CA ILE A 80 0.89 3.25 5.13
C ILE A 80 0.98 3.93 6.50
N GLU A 81 1.79 3.37 7.41
CA GLU A 81 1.92 3.87 8.78
C GLU A 81 2.60 5.25 8.83
N ARG A 82 3.70 5.43 8.10
CA ARG A 82 4.49 6.67 8.16
C ARG A 82 3.84 7.85 7.45
N GLU A 83 3.21 7.61 6.30
CA GLU A 83 2.45 8.63 5.57
C GLU A 83 1.02 8.78 6.11
N LYS A 84 0.63 7.95 7.11
CA LYS A 84 -0.70 7.94 7.74
C LYS A 84 -1.82 7.82 6.71
N LEU A 85 -1.65 6.88 5.78
CA LEU A 85 -2.60 6.68 4.69
C LEU A 85 -3.94 6.19 5.24
N VAL A 86 -5.00 6.82 4.76
CA VAL A 86 -6.37 6.42 5.08
C VAL A 86 -6.84 5.43 4.02
N LYS A 87 -7.46 4.34 4.47
CA LYS A 87 -8.08 3.36 3.58
C LYS A 87 -9.26 4.01 2.87
N ILE A 88 -9.28 3.93 1.55
CA ILE A 88 -10.42 4.28 0.70
C ILE A 88 -11.28 3.03 0.62
N GLU A 89 -12.54 3.14 1.04
CA GLU A 89 -13.49 2.02 1.06
C GLU A 89 -13.91 1.61 -0.35
N ALA A 90 -14.27 0.34 -0.51
CA ALA A 90 -14.76 -0.23 -1.75
C ALA A 90 -16.03 0.47 -2.24
N ASP A 91 -16.12 0.67 -3.55
CA ASP A 91 -17.27 1.29 -4.17
C ASP A 91 -17.54 0.76 -5.59
N ASN A 92 -18.64 1.26 -6.19
CA ASN A 92 -19.02 0.98 -7.57
C ASN A 92 -18.95 2.22 -8.46
N ASN A 93 -18.34 3.31 -7.96
CA ASN A 93 -18.28 4.54 -8.71
C ASN A 93 -17.16 4.44 -9.75
N PRO A 94 -17.23 5.15 -10.88
CA PRO A 94 -16.07 5.29 -11.74
C PRO A 94 -14.89 5.85 -10.92
N PRO A 95 -13.66 5.34 -11.09
CA PRO A 95 -12.51 5.88 -10.39
C PRO A 95 -12.34 7.36 -10.75
N PRO A 96 -11.91 8.21 -9.80
CA PRO A 96 -11.68 9.62 -10.07
C PRO A 96 -10.62 9.76 -11.16
N MET A 97 -10.78 10.75 -12.06
CA MET A 97 -9.78 11.03 -13.09
C MET A 97 -8.42 11.29 -12.45
N SER A 98 -7.38 10.62 -12.95
CA SER A 98 -6.00 10.87 -12.56
C SER A 98 -5.66 12.34 -12.77
N THR A 99 -4.96 12.94 -11.81
CA THR A 99 -4.49 14.32 -11.95
C THR A 99 -3.47 14.40 -13.07
N ILE A 100 -3.79 15.20 -14.08
CA ILE A 100 -2.89 15.53 -15.17
C ILE A 100 -1.77 16.40 -14.60
N PRO A 101 -0.49 16.03 -14.72
CA PRO A 101 0.62 16.88 -14.31
C PRO A 101 0.66 18.18 -15.13
N GLU A 102 1.07 19.26 -14.49
CA GLU A 102 1.50 20.48 -15.18
C GLU A 102 2.77 20.23 -16.00
N ASN A 103 3.07 21.12 -16.95
CA ASN A 103 4.31 21.03 -17.71
C ASN A 103 5.53 21.13 -16.76
N GLY A 104 6.53 20.27 -16.97
CA GLY A 104 7.70 20.17 -16.10
C GLY A 104 7.43 19.40 -14.80
N LYS A 105 6.24 18.81 -14.62
CA LYS A 105 5.91 18.00 -13.44
C LYS A 105 5.72 16.52 -13.79
N LYS A 106 5.89 15.68 -12.78
CA LYS A 106 5.46 14.28 -12.79
C LYS A 106 4.63 13.96 -11.55
N VAL A 107 3.60 13.15 -11.73
CA VAL A 107 2.76 12.59 -10.67
C VAL A 107 3.14 11.13 -10.51
N VAL A 108 3.43 10.72 -9.27
CA VAL A 108 3.59 9.31 -8.91
C VAL A 108 2.48 8.96 -7.93
N SER A 109 1.76 7.88 -8.20
CA SER A 109 0.76 7.33 -7.29
C SER A 109 0.97 5.84 -7.09
N VAL A 110 0.73 5.39 -5.87
CA VAL A 110 0.80 3.99 -5.45
C VAL A 110 -0.54 3.62 -4.84
N ASN A 111 -1.20 2.65 -5.45
CA ASN A 111 -2.41 2.03 -4.93
C ASN A 111 -2.08 0.67 -4.33
N LEU A 112 -2.45 0.47 -3.07
CA LEU A 112 -2.18 -0.75 -2.32
C LEU A 112 -3.50 -1.41 -1.93
N THR A 113 -3.69 -2.66 -2.34
CA THR A 113 -4.86 -3.46 -1.97
C THR A 113 -4.42 -4.67 -1.17
N ASN A 114 -5.10 -4.93 -0.05
CA ASN A 114 -4.79 -6.06 0.82
C ASN A 114 -5.58 -7.31 0.38
N VAL A 115 -5.00 -8.50 0.62
CA VAL A 115 -5.63 -9.80 0.33
C VAL A 115 -6.97 -9.97 1.03
N ASN A 116 -7.07 -9.51 2.28
CA ASN A 116 -8.30 -9.61 3.07
C ASN A 116 -9.45 -8.79 2.48
N ASP A 117 -9.14 -7.68 1.80
CA ASP A 117 -10.16 -6.80 1.22
C ASP A 117 -10.76 -7.43 -0.04
N ILE A 118 -9.92 -8.04 -0.89
CA ILE A 118 -10.35 -8.72 -2.11
C ILE A 118 -11.41 -9.79 -1.85
N ALA A 119 -11.17 -10.66 -0.87
CA ALA A 119 -12.04 -11.80 -0.59
C ALA A 119 -13.44 -11.37 -0.08
N ASN A 120 -13.51 -10.24 0.62
CA ASN A 120 -14.76 -9.76 1.21
C ASN A 120 -15.53 -8.81 0.29
N GLU A 121 -14.87 -8.27 -0.73
CA GLU A 121 -15.40 -7.19 -1.57
C GLU A 121 -15.64 -7.62 -3.01
N GLU A 122 -15.72 -8.92 -3.30
CA GLU A 122 -15.86 -9.50 -4.66
C GLU A 122 -16.91 -8.78 -5.53
N LYS A 123 -18.03 -8.37 -4.93
CA LYS A 123 -19.15 -7.68 -5.59
C LYS A 123 -18.90 -6.22 -6.01
N PHE A 124 -17.86 -5.57 -5.49
CA PHE A 124 -17.56 -4.17 -5.79
C PHE A 124 -16.68 -4.04 -7.04
N ALA A 125 -16.98 -3.06 -7.89
CA ALA A 125 -16.16 -2.77 -9.07
C ALA A 125 -14.76 -2.29 -8.67
N ASN A 126 -14.67 -1.44 -7.65
CA ASN A 126 -13.41 -1.00 -7.06
C ASN A 126 -13.27 -1.54 -5.65
N LYS A 127 -12.17 -2.24 -5.40
CA LYS A 127 -11.84 -2.76 -4.08
C LYS A 127 -11.29 -1.64 -3.20
N SER A 128 -11.40 -1.82 -1.89
CA SER A 128 -10.78 -0.93 -0.94
C SER A 128 -9.26 -0.90 -1.15
N HIS A 129 -8.66 0.26 -0.97
CA HIS A 129 -7.24 0.45 -1.19
C HIS A 129 -6.68 1.62 -0.39
N TYR A 130 -5.36 1.64 -0.22
CA TYR A 130 -4.63 2.81 0.25
C TYR A 130 -4.03 3.51 -0.96
N LEU A 131 -4.19 4.83 -1.04
CA LEU A 131 -3.61 5.66 -2.09
C LEU A 131 -2.53 6.55 -1.49
N TRP A 132 -1.30 6.38 -1.97
CA TRP A 132 -0.22 7.35 -1.78
C TRP A 132 0.02 8.08 -3.09
N LYS A 133 0.21 9.40 -3.04
CA LYS A 133 0.42 10.20 -4.25
C LYS A 133 1.28 11.42 -3.95
N LYS A 134 2.27 11.68 -4.80
CA LYS A 134 3.09 12.88 -4.76
C LYS A 134 3.33 13.45 -6.16
N VAL A 135 3.63 14.74 -6.20
CA VAL A 135 3.99 15.48 -7.42
C VAL A 135 5.42 15.95 -7.27
N TYR A 136 6.21 15.77 -8.33
CA TYR A 136 7.62 16.15 -8.38
C TYR A 136 7.89 16.99 -9.63
N ASP A 137 9.02 17.67 -9.65
CA ASP A 137 9.60 18.14 -10.90
C ASP A 137 10.10 16.95 -11.73
N VAL A 138 9.99 17.05 -13.06
CA VAL A 138 10.47 15.98 -13.96
C VAL A 138 11.97 15.73 -13.85
N SER A 139 12.74 16.71 -13.39
CA SER A 139 14.19 16.58 -13.14
C SER A 139 14.53 15.78 -11.87
N PHE A 140 13.56 15.58 -10.97
CA PHE A 140 13.79 14.93 -9.70
C PHE A 140 13.72 13.40 -9.84
N ARG A 141 14.86 12.71 -9.66
CA ARG A 141 14.94 11.25 -9.83
C ARG A 141 14.49 10.48 -8.59
N ASP A 142 15.00 10.83 -7.41
CA ASP A 142 14.73 10.12 -6.16
C ASP A 142 13.31 10.32 -5.62
N ILE A 143 12.34 9.62 -6.21
CA ILE A 143 10.97 9.67 -5.70
C ILE A 143 10.90 9.09 -4.29
N ASP A 144 10.14 9.74 -3.40
CA ASP A 144 10.08 9.38 -1.97
C ASP A 144 9.65 7.92 -1.72
N LEU A 145 8.96 7.30 -2.68
CA LEU A 145 8.58 5.89 -2.62
C LEU A 145 9.77 4.97 -2.31
N TYR A 146 10.93 5.28 -2.89
CA TYR A 146 12.15 4.47 -2.76
C TYR A 146 12.65 4.38 -1.32
N LYS A 147 12.37 5.39 -0.49
CA LYS A 147 12.76 5.42 0.94
C LYS A 147 12.10 4.31 1.77
N TYR A 148 11.03 3.72 1.25
CA TYR A 148 10.28 2.66 1.94
C TYR A 148 10.67 1.26 1.51
N LEU A 149 11.32 1.14 0.34
CA LEU A 149 11.69 -0.13 -0.28
C LEU A 149 13.08 -0.57 0.19
N SER A 150 13.39 -1.85 0.00
CA SER A 150 14.79 -2.30 0.09
C SER A 150 15.61 -1.74 -1.09
N ASP A 151 16.93 -1.65 -0.94
CA ASP A 151 17.80 -1.15 -2.01
C ASP A 151 17.64 -1.95 -3.32
N GLU A 152 17.47 -3.28 -3.22
CA GLU A 152 17.25 -4.17 -4.36
C GLU A 152 15.89 -3.91 -5.02
N ASP A 153 14.81 -3.86 -4.22
CA ASP A 153 13.46 -3.60 -4.74
C ASP A 153 13.38 -2.19 -5.37
N SER A 154 14.01 -1.21 -4.72
CA SER A 154 14.09 0.17 -5.19
C SER A 154 14.78 0.24 -6.54
N LYS A 155 15.93 -0.44 -6.70
CA LYS A 155 16.66 -0.47 -7.95
C LYS A 155 15.81 -1.04 -9.09
N ILE A 156 15.20 -2.21 -8.87
CA ILE A 156 14.35 -2.86 -9.87
C ILE A 156 13.18 -1.96 -10.27
N ILE A 157 12.50 -1.33 -9.30
CA ILE A 157 11.38 -0.43 -9.60
C ILE A 157 11.87 0.81 -10.35
N SER A 158 13.01 1.39 -9.97
CA SER A 158 13.58 2.56 -10.65
C SER A 158 13.97 2.26 -12.10
N ASP A 159 14.59 1.11 -12.37
CA ASP A 159 15.02 0.69 -13.71
C ASP A 159 13.82 0.54 -14.67
N ILE A 160 12.62 0.28 -14.14
CA ILE A 160 11.40 0.16 -14.95
C ILE A 160 10.71 1.53 -15.11
N LEU A 161 10.66 2.33 -14.05
CA LEU A 161 9.95 3.61 -14.04
C LEU A 161 10.74 4.75 -14.72
N GLU A 162 12.06 4.68 -14.78
CA GLU A 162 12.94 5.70 -15.40
C GLU A 162 13.41 5.31 -16.80
#